data_AF-A0A4Q6VK61-F1
#
_entry.id   AF-A0A4Q6VK61-F1
#
_cell.length_a   1.000
_cell.length_b   1.000
_cell.length_c   1.000
_cell.angle_alpha   90.00
_cell.angle_beta   90.00
_cell.angle_gamma   90.00
#
_symmetry.space_group_name_H-M   'P 1'
#
loop_
_entity.id
_entity.type
_entity.pdbx_description
1 polymer ?
#
loop_
_entity_poly.entity_id
_entity_poly.type
_entity_poly.pdbx_seq_one_letter_code
_entity_poly.pdbx_strand_id
1 'polypeptide(L)'
;MKVALEVGGSVEDAHELRQWLRGEPEVRQAVLPLVPASPTPGSMGSSATVIELLLQPGGLTVTLAAGVVAWLQTRRGGQTVTISRPDGTEIVVASQSVRGLTPESSGKLALEVARALDESSRRDREAGTSEP
;
A
#
# COMPACT_ATOMS: atom_id res chain seq x y z
N MET A 1 -6.40 0.58 -11.89
CA MET A 1 -5.84 1.62 -11.02
C MET A 1 -4.41 1.26 -10.67
N LYS A 2 -3.44 2.12 -10.98
CA LYS A 2 -2.06 1.92 -10.55
C LYS A 2 -1.91 2.46 -9.14
N VAL A 3 -1.29 1.70 -8.25
CA VAL A 3 -0.97 2.09 -6.86
C VAL A 3 0.51 1.85 -6.63
N ALA A 4 1.18 2.77 -5.97
CA ALA A 4 2.56 2.64 -5.54
C ALA A 4 2.58 2.43 -4.01
N LEU A 5 3.26 1.39 -3.55
CA LEU A 5 3.57 1.20 -2.14
C LEU A 5 5.02 1.58 -1.91
N GLU A 6 5.26 2.58 -1.10
CA GLU A 6 6.57 3.00 -0.67
C GLU A 6 6.83 2.42 0.72
N VAL A 7 7.87 1.60 0.84
CA VAL A 7 8.27 1.04 2.13
C VAL A 7 9.46 1.85 2.65
N GLY A 8 9.29 2.46 3.81
CA GLY A 8 10.36 3.18 4.51
C GLY A 8 11.27 2.20 5.24
N GLY A 9 12.55 2.16 4.87
CA GLY A 9 13.52 1.21 5.42
C GLY A 9 14.53 0.75 4.37
N SER A 10 14.80 -0.55 4.37
CA SER A 10 15.71 -1.21 3.42
C SER A 10 14.97 -1.77 2.21
N VAL A 11 15.71 -1.98 1.12
CA VAL A 11 15.17 -2.63 -0.09
C VAL A 11 14.68 -4.05 0.21
N GLU A 12 15.33 -4.76 1.14
CA GLU A 12 14.87 -6.07 1.63
C GLU A 12 13.44 -6.01 2.18
N ASP A 13 13.07 -4.97 2.92
CA ASP A 13 11.75 -4.84 3.54
C ASP A 13 10.65 -4.73 2.47
N ALA A 14 10.95 -4.01 1.38
CA ALA A 14 10.05 -3.92 0.23
C ALA A 14 9.96 -5.25 -0.53
N HIS A 15 11.08 -5.98 -0.68
CA HIS A 15 11.05 -7.33 -1.22
C HIS A 15 10.22 -8.28 -0.36
N GLU A 16 10.33 -8.16 0.96
CA GLU A 16 9.58 -8.96 1.93
C GLU A 16 8.07 -8.67 1.91
N LEU A 17 7.68 -7.39 1.83
CA LEU A 17 6.28 -7.02 1.65
C LEU A 17 5.75 -7.54 0.31
N ARG A 18 6.55 -7.44 -0.75
CA ARG A 18 6.17 -7.91 -2.08
C ARG A 18 5.97 -9.43 -2.14
N GLN A 19 6.85 -10.22 -1.51
CA GLN A 19 6.65 -11.67 -1.43
C GLN A 19 5.40 -12.02 -0.61
N TRP A 20 5.14 -11.27 0.46
CA TRP A 20 3.96 -11.46 1.30
C TRP A 20 2.68 -11.26 0.49
N LEU A 21 2.59 -10.14 -0.24
CA LEU A 21 1.46 -9.84 -1.12
C LEU A 21 1.31 -10.84 -2.28
N ARG A 22 2.41 -11.47 -2.72
CA ARG A 22 2.35 -12.57 -3.70
C ARG A 22 1.84 -13.89 -3.14
N GLY A 23 1.85 -14.06 -1.82
CA GLY A 23 1.20 -15.18 -1.14
C GLY A 23 -0.32 -15.14 -1.28
N GLU A 24 -0.90 -13.94 -1.40
CA GLU A 24 -2.34 -13.75 -1.54
C GLU A 24 -2.79 -14.01 -2.99
N PRO A 25 -3.67 -15.00 -3.25
CA PRO A 25 -4.02 -15.42 -4.60
C PRO A 25 -4.70 -14.33 -5.44
N GLU A 26 -5.45 -13.44 -4.78
CA GLU A 26 -6.15 -12.33 -5.40
C GLU A 26 -5.20 -11.19 -5.78
N VAL A 27 -4.22 -10.88 -4.92
CA VAL A 27 -3.33 -9.74 -5.09
C VAL A 27 -2.08 -10.10 -5.89
N ARG A 28 -1.66 -11.38 -5.92
CA ARG A 28 -0.42 -11.81 -6.61
C ARG A 28 -0.38 -11.39 -8.08
N GLN A 29 -1.55 -11.33 -8.73
CA GLN A 29 -1.71 -11.02 -10.15
C GLN A 29 -1.60 -9.51 -10.42
N ALA A 30 -1.89 -8.71 -9.38
CA ALA A 30 -1.81 -7.26 -9.41
C ALA A 30 -0.41 -6.73 -9.07
N VAL A 31 0.44 -7.52 -8.39
CA VAL A 31 1.79 -7.11 -7.96
C VAL A 31 2.75 -7.05 -9.15
N LEU A 32 3.21 -5.85 -9.49
CA LEU A 32 4.19 -5.61 -10.56
C LEU A 32 5.64 -5.88 -10.11
N PRO A 33 6.61 -5.84 -11.05
CA PRO A 33 8.03 -5.83 -10.71
C PRO A 33 8.37 -4.64 -9.79
N LEU A 34 9.36 -4.84 -8.92
CA LEU A 34 9.86 -3.77 -8.05
C LEU A 34 10.55 -2.71 -8.92
N VAL A 35 10.24 -1.45 -8.68
CA VAL A 35 10.90 -0.34 -9.36
C VAL A 35 11.76 0.36 -8.30
N PRO A 36 13.07 0.57 -8.54
CA PRO A 36 13.86 1.37 -7.62
C PRO A 36 13.22 2.75 -7.53
N ALA A 37 12.88 3.19 -6.31
CA ALA A 37 12.37 4.54 -6.14
C ALA A 37 13.47 5.51 -6.58
N SER A 38 13.11 6.51 -7.39
CA SER A 38 14.04 7.62 -7.59
C SER A 38 14.27 8.29 -6.23
N PRO A 39 15.52 8.52 -5.81
CA PRO A 39 15.78 9.16 -4.54
C PRO A 39 15.15 10.55 -4.56
N THR A 40 14.10 10.76 -3.77
CA THR A 40 13.44 12.06 -3.65
C THR A 40 14.46 13.02 -3.04
N PRO A 41 14.80 14.14 -3.71
CA PRO A 41 15.79 15.07 -3.19
C PRO A 41 15.25 15.72 -1.91
N GLY A 42 15.78 15.30 -0.76
CA GLY A 42 15.35 15.78 0.56
C GLY A 42 15.22 14.70 1.63
N SER A 43 15.05 13.43 1.25
CA SER A 43 15.10 12.32 2.20
C SER A 43 16.55 11.93 2.46
N MET A 44 17.12 12.41 3.57
CA MET A 44 18.42 11.96 4.06
C MET A 44 18.41 10.43 4.26
N GLY A 45 19.04 9.68 3.35
CA GLY A 45 19.63 8.36 3.63
C GLY A 45 18.70 7.15 3.82
N SER A 46 17.39 7.26 3.57
CA SER A 46 16.52 6.07 3.51
C SER A 46 16.22 5.74 2.06
N SER A 47 16.72 4.61 1.59
CA SER A 47 16.41 4.05 0.27
C SER A 47 14.97 3.53 0.26
N ALA A 48 14.01 4.44 0.24
CA ALA A 48 12.62 4.10 0.01
C ALA A 48 12.53 3.26 -1.26
N THR A 49 11.76 2.19 -1.23
CA THR A 49 11.60 1.30 -2.38
C THR A 49 10.13 1.20 -2.73
N VAL A 50 9.82 1.36 -4.02
CA VAL A 50 8.44 1.44 -4.51
C VAL A 50 8.03 0.10 -5.12
N ILE A 51 6.91 -0.45 -4.65
CA ILE A 51 6.22 -1.59 -5.24
C ILE A 51 5.02 -1.05 -6.00
N GLU A 52 4.98 -1.24 -7.31
CA GLU A 52 3.81 -0.87 -8.11
C GLU A 52 2.80 -2.02 -8.14
N LEU A 53 1.51 -1.70 -8.11
CA LEU A 53 0.42 -2.66 -8.24
C LEU A 53 -0.66 -2.14 -9.18
N LEU A 54 -1.23 -3.04 -9.97
CA LEU A 54 -2.40 -2.78 -10.80
C LEU A 54 -3.65 -3.34 -10.13
N LEU A 55 -4.30 -2.51 -9.31
CA LEU A 55 -5.55 -2.86 -8.68
C LEU A 55 -6.73 -2.59 -9.61
N GLN A 56 -7.64 -3.54 -9.71
CA GLN A 56 -8.99 -3.29 -10.22
C GLN A 56 -9.81 -2.70 -9.06
N PRO A 57 -10.60 -1.64 -9.26
CA PRO A 57 -11.52 -1.15 -8.23
C PRO A 57 -12.47 -2.29 -7.80
N GLY A 58 -12.76 -2.39 -6.50
CA GLY A 58 -13.46 -3.54 -5.90
C GLY A 58 -12.59 -4.37 -4.92
N GLY A 59 -12.96 -5.63 -4.71
CA GLY A 59 -12.47 -6.47 -3.59
C GLY A 59 -10.95 -6.63 -3.43
N LEU A 60 -10.16 -6.39 -4.49
CA LEU A 60 -8.70 -6.48 -4.44
C LEU A 60 -8.06 -5.43 -3.51
N THR A 61 -8.71 -4.28 -3.27
CA THR A 61 -8.21 -3.25 -2.33
C THR A 61 -8.26 -3.74 -0.89
N VAL A 62 -9.25 -4.56 -0.53
CA VAL A 62 -9.41 -5.14 0.82
C VAL A 62 -8.31 -6.16 1.07
N THR A 63 -8.07 -7.07 0.13
CA THR A 63 -7.01 -8.08 0.27
C THR A 63 -5.62 -7.45 0.30
N LEU A 64 -5.39 -6.39 -0.50
CA LEU A 64 -4.16 -5.59 -0.42
C LEU A 64 -3.97 -4.98 0.97
N ALA A 65 -4.99 -4.25 1.46
CA ALA A 65 -4.91 -3.57 2.74
C ALA A 65 -4.74 -4.55 3.91
N ALA A 66 -5.45 -5.69 3.87
CA ALA A 66 -5.30 -6.76 4.83
C ALA A 66 -3.89 -7.37 4.79
N GLY A 67 -3.34 -7.59 3.59
CA GLY A 67 -1.97 -8.06 3.39
C GLY A 67 -0.93 -7.11 3.98
N VAL A 68 -1.06 -5.80 3.75
CA VAL A 68 -0.15 -4.77 4.30
C VAL A 68 -0.25 -4.72 5.82
N VAL A 69 -1.47 -4.69 6.38
CA VAL A 69 -1.71 -4.65 7.83
C VAL A 69 -1.18 -5.92 8.51
N ALA A 70 -1.41 -7.09 7.92
CA ALA A 70 -0.91 -8.36 8.41
C ALA A 70 0.63 -8.40 8.38
N TRP A 71 1.24 -7.98 7.26
CA TRP A 71 2.70 -7.88 7.16
C TRP A 71 3.26 -6.95 8.23
N LEU A 72 2.71 -5.74 8.40
CA LEU A 72 3.16 -4.78 9.42
C LEU A 72 3.03 -5.32 10.85
N GLN A 73 2.02 -6.16 11.15
CA GLN A 73 1.90 -6.83 12.45
C GLN A 73 3.01 -7.85 12.70
N THR A 74 3.53 -8.50 11.66
CA THR A 74 4.66 -9.43 11.81
C THR A 74 5.99 -8.71 12.08
N ARG A 75 6.07 -7.39 11.82
CA ARG A 75 7.28 -6.60 11.98
C ARG A 75 7.46 -6.17 13.44
N ARG A 76 8.63 -6.49 14.00
CA ARG A 76 9.03 -6.07 15.35
C ARG A 76 9.62 -4.64 15.38
N GLY A 77 10.01 -4.09 14.24
CA GLY A 77 10.58 -2.73 14.10
C GLY A 77 9.56 -1.67 13.68
N GLY A 78 9.90 -0.39 13.89
CA GLY A 78 9.17 0.75 13.34
C GLY A 78 9.31 0.78 11.83
N GLN A 79 8.24 0.44 11.12
CA GLN A 79 8.19 0.29 9.67
C GLN A 79 6.98 1.05 9.17
N THR A 80 7.15 1.84 8.12
CA THR A 80 6.07 2.67 7.59
C THR A 80 5.88 2.33 6.12
N VAL A 81 4.64 2.02 5.76
CA VAL A 81 4.23 1.78 4.38
C VAL A 81 3.34 2.93 3.96
N THR A 82 3.78 3.65 2.95
CA THR A 82 3.04 4.73 2.33
C THR A 82 2.42 4.21 1.04
N ILE A 83 1.11 4.36 0.90
CA ILE A 83 0.35 3.93 -0.27
C ILE A 83 0.02 5.18 -1.09
N SER A 84 0.79 5.40 -2.14
CA SER A 84 0.71 6.55 -3.02
C SER A 84 -0.06 6.19 -4.29
N ARG A 85 -1.00 7.05 -4.68
CA ARG A 85 -1.77 6.91 -5.92
C ARG A 85 -1.39 8.03 -6.90
N PRO A 86 -1.40 7.79 -8.23
CA PRO A 86 -1.24 8.84 -9.23
C PRO A 86 -2.26 9.98 -9.14
N ASP A 87 -3.38 9.77 -8.47
CA ASP A 87 -4.43 10.76 -8.19
C ASP A 87 -4.05 11.76 -7.07
N GLY A 88 -2.87 11.60 -6.46
CA GLY A 88 -2.41 12.45 -5.35
C GLY A 88 -2.91 12.03 -3.97
N THR A 89 -3.68 10.94 -3.87
CA THR A 89 -4.04 10.33 -2.59
C THR A 89 -2.86 9.54 -2.02
N GLU A 90 -2.48 9.85 -0.79
CA GLU A 90 -1.42 9.17 -0.05
C GLU A 90 -1.99 8.65 1.28
N ILE A 91 -1.82 7.35 1.54
CA ILE A 91 -2.28 6.71 2.79
C ILE A 91 -1.06 6.14 3.50
N VAL A 92 -0.77 6.66 4.68
CA VAL A 92 0.40 6.23 5.46
C VAL A 92 -0.04 5.26 6.56
N VAL A 93 0.53 4.05 6.53
CA VAL A 93 0.27 3.00 7.52
C VAL A 93 1.58 2.64 8.21
N ALA A 94 1.68 2.93 9.51
CA ALA A 94 2.86 2.64 10.30
C ALA A 94 2.65 1.39 11.18
N SER A 95 3.70 0.60 11.36
CA SER A 95 3.71 -0.61 12.20
C SER A 95 3.34 -0.29 13.65
N GLN A 96 3.71 0.90 14.13
CA GLN A 96 3.33 1.39 15.46
C GLN A 96 1.81 1.54 15.63
N SER A 97 1.08 1.85 14.54
CA SER A 97 -0.38 2.00 14.56
C SER A 97 -1.11 0.66 14.54
N VAL A 98 -0.47 -0.40 14.03
CA VAL A 98 -1.01 -1.77 14.05
C VAL A 98 -0.49 -2.62 15.21
N ARG A 99 0.61 -2.21 15.84
CA ARG A 99 1.21 -2.93 16.96
C ARG A 99 0.25 -2.92 18.15
N GLY A 100 -0.12 -4.11 18.61
CA GLY A 100 -1.02 -4.29 19.75
C GLY A 100 -2.51 -4.16 19.40
N LEU A 101 -2.86 -4.02 18.12
CA LEU A 101 -4.24 -4.16 17.67
C LEU A 101 -4.69 -5.62 17.80
N THR A 102 -5.94 -5.81 18.19
CA THR A 102 -6.59 -7.12 18.11
C THR A 102 -6.79 -7.51 16.64
N PRO A 103 -6.95 -8.82 16.33
CA PRO A 103 -7.26 -9.27 14.98
C PRO A 103 -8.46 -8.52 14.37
N GLU A 104 -9.50 -8.30 15.17
CA GLU A 104 -10.70 -7.55 14.78
C GLU A 104 -10.38 -6.09 14.42
N SER A 105 -9.58 -5.40 15.25
CA SER A 105 -9.19 -4.01 15.03
C SER A 105 -8.28 -3.87 13.79
N SER A 106 -7.42 -4.86 13.55
CA SER A 106 -6.57 -4.91 12.37
C SER A 106 -7.36 -5.14 11.09
N GLY A 107 -8.38 -6.02 11.12
CA GLY A 107 -9.30 -6.21 10.01
C GLY A 107 -10.12 -4.95 9.73
N LYS A 108 -10.55 -4.24 10.77
CA LYS A 108 -11.23 -2.94 10.62
C LYS A 108 -10.32 -1.90 9.98
N LEU A 109 -9.06 -1.79 10.41
CA LEU A 109 -8.10 -0.87 9.80
C LEU A 109 -7.85 -1.20 8.32
N ALA A 110 -7.71 -2.48 7.99
CA ALA A 110 -7.58 -2.93 6.60
C ALA A 110 -8.81 -2.52 5.76
N LEU A 111 -10.02 -2.67 6.30
CA LEU A 111 -11.24 -2.23 5.63
C LEU A 111 -11.30 -0.72 5.44
N GLU A 112 -10.86 0.06 6.43
CA GLU A 112 -10.82 1.53 6.33
C GLU A 112 -9.80 1.99 5.29
N VAL A 113 -8.60 1.39 5.24
CA VAL A 113 -7.60 1.65 4.19
C VAL A 113 -8.15 1.28 2.82
N ALA A 114 -8.80 0.12 2.70
CA ALA A 114 -9.41 -0.32 1.44
C ALA A 114 -10.54 0.60 0.97
N ARG A 115 -11.37 1.09 1.90
CA ARG A 115 -12.41 2.09 1.62
C ARG A 115 -11.82 3.40 1.15
N ALA A 116 -10.77 3.89 1.82
CA ALA A 116 -10.08 5.11 1.41
C ALA A 116 -9.49 4.97 -0.01
N LEU A 117 -8.98 3.79 -0.36
CA LEU A 117 -8.52 3.48 -1.71
C LEU A 117 -9.66 3.44 -2.74
N ASP A 118 -10.82 2.87 -2.38
CA ASP A 118 -11.97 2.73 -3.29
C ASP A 118 -12.72 4.05 -3.52
N GLU A 119 -12.97 4.82 -2.45
CA GLU A 119 -13.64 6.13 -2.52
C GLU A 119 -12.84 7.11 -3.37
N SER A 120 -11.52 7.10 -3.19
CA SER A 120 -10.63 7.89 -4.05
C SER A 120 -10.72 7.41 -5.49
N SER A 121 -10.85 6.10 -5.75
CA SER A 121 -10.96 5.55 -7.10
C SER A 121 -12.20 6.04 -7.86
N ARG A 122 -13.30 6.24 -7.13
CA ARG A 122 -14.54 6.77 -7.67
C ARG A 122 -14.41 8.23 -8.08
N ARG A 123 -13.76 9.07 -7.26
CA ARG A 123 -13.55 10.49 -7.55
C ARG A 123 -12.77 10.73 -8.85
N ASP A 124 -11.72 9.97 -9.08
CA ASP A 124 -10.88 10.04 -10.29
C ASP A 124 -11.70 9.75 -11.57
N ARG A 125 -12.62 8.77 -11.50
CA ARG A 125 -13.54 8.43 -12.59
C ARG A 125 -14.57 9.53 -12.88
N GLU A 126 -15.05 10.20 -11.84
CA GLU A 126 -15.98 11.32 -11.94
C GLU A 126 -15.29 12.60 -12.46
N ALA A 127 -14.05 12.85 -12.03
CA ALA A 127 -13.23 13.98 -12.49
C ALA A 127 -12.84 13.84 -13.97
N GLY A 128 -12.49 12.64 -14.43
CA GLY A 128 -12.15 12.37 -15.83
C GLY A 128 -13.34 12.42 -16.81
N THR A 129 -14.58 12.61 -16.33
CA THR A 129 -15.78 12.76 -17.16
C THR A 129 -16.15 14.23 -17.44
N SER A 130 -15.40 15.19 -16.88
CA SER A 130 -15.56 16.62 -17.20
C SER A 130 -14.45 17.10 -18.13
N GLU A 131 -14.58 16.86 -19.43
CA GLU A 131 -13.85 17.63 -20.45
C GLU A 131 -14.88 18.18 -21.46
N PRO A 132 -14.99 19.52 -21.63
CA PRO A 132 -15.96 20.17 -22.51
C PRO A 132 -15.59 20.20 -24.00
#